data_AF-A0A349Q9A7-F1
#
_entry.id   AF-A0A349Q9A7-F1
#
_cell.length_a   1.000
_cell.length_b   1.000
_cell.length_c   1.000
_cell.angle_alpha   90.00
_cell.angle_beta   90.00
_cell.angle_gamma   90.00
#
_symmetry.space_group_name_H-M   'P 1'
#
loop_
_entity.id
_entity.type
_entity.pdbx_description
1 polymer ?
#
loop_
_entity_poly.entity_id
_entity_poly.type
_entity_poly.pdbx_seq_one_letter_code
_entity_poly.pdbx_strand_id
1 'polypeptide(L)'
;NRNDLPKLPDGKYYIVDMIGLDIVVAGEVIGEVCDVLQYGSADVYVVKNGQESLSFPAIGNLIKQVDLENGKMVLDDMIFPRVVVYN
;
A
#
# COMPACT_ATOMS: atom_id res chain seq x y z
N ASN A 1 -22.44 -8.65 -4.51
CA ASN A 1 -21.60 -9.54 -5.35
C ASN A 1 -20.55 -8.71 -6.04
N ARG A 2 -19.27 -8.82 -5.62
CA ARG A 2 -18.14 -8.01 -6.12
C ARG A 2 -17.51 -8.56 -7.43
N ASN A 3 -18.19 -9.47 -8.12
CA ASN A 3 -17.64 -10.24 -9.25
C ASN A 3 -17.65 -9.50 -10.61
N ASP A 4 -18.10 -8.24 -10.68
CA ASP A 4 -18.22 -7.47 -11.95
C ASP A 4 -17.29 -6.26 -12.03
N LEU A 5 -16.17 -6.28 -11.30
CA LEU A 5 -15.16 -5.23 -11.44
C LEU A 5 -14.22 -5.58 -12.61
N PRO A 6 -14.11 -4.73 -13.65
CA PRO A 6 -13.20 -5.00 -14.77
C PRO A 6 -11.77 -5.12 -14.25
N LYS A 7 -11.08 -6.20 -14.63
CA LYS A 7 -9.63 -6.34 -14.40
C LYS A 7 -8.94 -5.12 -14.99
N LEU A 8 -8.42 -4.27 -14.12
CA LEU A 8 -7.64 -3.13 -14.54
C LEU A 8 -6.34 -3.63 -15.20
N PRO A 9 -5.76 -2.87 -16.15
CA PRO A 9 -4.47 -3.23 -16.74
C PRO A 9 -3.41 -3.41 -15.64
N ASP A 10 -2.46 -4.33 -15.88
CA ASP A 10 -1.43 -4.76 -14.91
C ASP A 10 -0.94 -3.62 -14.01
N GLY A 11 -1.10 -3.78 -12.70
CA GLY A 11 -0.63 -2.82 -11.69
C GLY A 11 -1.65 -1.78 -11.23
N LYS A 12 -2.90 -1.81 -11.72
CA LYS A 12 -3.99 -1.01 -11.16
C LYS A 12 -4.87 -1.88 -10.26
N TYR A 13 -4.91 -1.56 -8.98
CA TYR A 13 -5.82 -2.19 -8.02
C TYR A 13 -6.93 -1.22 -7.65
N TYR A 14 -8.09 -1.73 -7.25
CA TYR A 14 -9.09 -0.85 -6.65
C TYR A 14 -8.61 -0.43 -5.27
N ILE A 15 -8.76 0.86 -4.96
CA ILE A 15 -8.43 1.40 -3.63
C ILE A 15 -9.11 0.60 -2.51
N VAL A 16 -10.35 0.16 -2.72
CA VAL A 16 -11.11 -0.64 -1.75
C VAL A 16 -10.49 -2.01 -1.47
N ASP A 17 -9.67 -2.54 -2.39
CA ASP A 17 -8.96 -3.80 -2.20
C ASP A 17 -7.61 -3.60 -1.47
N MET A 18 -7.15 -2.34 -1.33
CA MET A 18 -5.90 -2.00 -0.66
C MET A 18 -6.06 -1.73 0.83
N ILE A 19 -7.26 -1.30 1.27
CA ILE A 19 -7.54 -1.07 2.69
C ILE A 19 -7.51 -2.40 3.43
N GLY A 20 -6.81 -2.44 4.56
CA GLY A 20 -6.65 -3.64 5.38
C GLY A 20 -5.46 -4.53 5.02
N LEU A 21 -4.64 -4.13 4.03
CA LEU A 21 -3.43 -4.88 3.71
C LEU A 21 -2.32 -4.59 4.73
N ASP A 22 -1.64 -5.64 5.17
CA ASP A 22 -0.40 -5.55 5.92
C ASP A 22 0.73 -5.08 5.00
N ILE A 23 1.39 -3.99 5.38
CA ILE A 23 2.59 -3.52 4.70
C ILE A 23 3.81 -4.27 5.24
N VAL A 24 4.55 -4.91 4.34
CA VAL A 24 5.74 -5.70 4.64
C VAL A 24 6.98 -5.04 4.05
N VAL A 25 7.99 -4.77 4.88
CA VAL A 25 9.29 -4.22 4.47
C VAL A 25 10.39 -5.09 5.06
N ALA A 26 11.34 -5.53 4.24
CA ALA A 26 12.42 -6.43 4.66
C ALA A 26 11.94 -7.70 5.41
N GLY A 27 10.72 -8.16 5.13
CA GLY A 27 10.10 -9.32 5.77
C GLY A 27 9.34 -9.03 7.07
N GLU A 28 9.33 -7.78 7.54
CA GLU A 28 8.62 -7.36 8.75
C GLU A 28 7.33 -6.60 8.42
N VAL A 29 6.26 -6.85 9.18
CA VAL A 29 5.02 -6.07 9.08
C VAL A 29 5.22 -4.75 9.82
N ILE A 30 5.00 -3.65 9.11
CA ILE A 30 5.19 -2.30 9.66
C ILE A 30 3.87 -1.57 9.95
N GLY A 31 2.74 -2.19 9.61
CA GLY A 31 1.39 -1.69 9.89
C GLY A 31 0.40 -2.08 8.81
N GLU A 32 -0.84 -1.62 8.98
CA GLU A 32 -1.98 -1.93 8.11
C GLU A 32 -2.42 -0.67 7.35
N VAL A 33 -2.74 -0.81 6.05
CA VAL A 33 -3.30 0.30 5.25
C VAL A 33 -4.67 0.67 5.77
N CYS A 34 -4.84 1.91 6.25
CA CYS A 34 -6.10 2.41 6.75
C CYS A 34 -6.77 3.45 5.83
N ASP A 35 -6.01 4.07 4.93
CA ASP A 35 -6.54 5.04 3.96
C ASP A 35 -5.65 5.12 2.71
N VAL A 36 -6.23 5.61 1.61
CA VAL A 36 -5.51 5.92 0.37
C VAL A 36 -5.95 7.29 -0.15
N LEU A 37 -5.04 8.26 -0.08
CA LEU A 37 -5.27 9.64 -0.48
C LEU A 37 -4.89 9.84 -1.94
N GLN A 38 -5.83 10.26 -2.78
CA GLN A 38 -5.60 10.47 -4.20
C GLN A 38 -5.20 11.92 -4.48
N TYR A 39 -3.91 12.19 -4.66
CA TYR A 39 -3.40 13.55 -4.90
C TYR A 39 -3.14 13.88 -6.37
N GLY A 40 -3.85 13.26 -7.32
CA GLY A 40 -3.79 13.56 -8.76
C GLY A 40 -2.46 13.22 -9.47
N SER A 41 -1.32 13.35 -8.80
CA SER A 41 0.03 13.00 -9.26
C SER A 41 0.48 11.64 -8.73
N ALA A 42 0.01 11.23 -7.57
CA ALA A 42 0.21 9.92 -6.99
C ALA A 42 -0.89 9.62 -5.96
N ASP A 43 -1.17 8.33 -5.77
CA ASP A 43 -1.90 7.86 -4.59
C ASP A 43 -0.92 7.80 -3.41
N VAL A 44 -1.38 8.16 -2.21
CA VAL A 44 -0.59 8.09 -0.97
C VAL A 44 -1.27 7.11 -0.02
N TYR A 45 -0.55 6.05 0.33
CA TYR A 45 -1.00 5.08 1.32
C TYR A 45 -0.79 5.63 2.72
N VAL A 46 -1.82 5.53 3.56
CA VAL A 46 -1.75 5.81 4.99
C VAL A 46 -1.82 4.49 5.74
N VAL A 47 -0.85 4.28 6.61
CA VAL A 47 -0.63 3.04 7.34
C VAL A 47 -0.66 3.33 8.83
N LYS A 48 -1.34 2.47 9.58
CA LYS A 48 -1.43 2.56 11.03
C LYS A 48 -0.69 1.41 11.68
N ASN A 49 0.07 1.72 12.73
CA ASN A 49 0.71 0.75 13.60
C ASN A 49 0.42 1.11 15.07
N GLY A 50 -0.66 0.56 15.61
CA GLY A 50 -1.12 0.91 16.96
C GLY A 50 -1.55 2.38 17.07
N GLN A 51 -0.79 3.17 17.85
CA GLN A 51 -1.02 4.62 17.99
C GLN A 51 -0.24 5.46 16.97
N GLU A 52 0.75 4.87 16.31
CA GLU A 52 1.60 5.55 15.32
C GLU A 52 0.96 5.44 13.94
N SER A 53 1.30 6.39 13.07
CA SER A 53 0.92 6.32 11.66
C SER A 53 2.06 6.77 10.76
N LEU A 54 2.09 6.22 9.57
CA LEU A 54 3.04 6.59 8.53
C LEU A 54 2.31 6.68 7.19
N SER A 55 2.93 7.36 6.24
CA SER A 55 2.41 7.44 4.88
C SER A 55 3.51 7.39 3.84
N PHE A 56 3.19 6.90 2.66
CA PHE A 56 4.13 6.87 1.52
C PHE A 56 3.40 6.97 0.19
N PRO A 57 4.01 7.62 -0.83
CA PRO A 57 3.44 7.69 -2.16
C PRO A 57 3.61 6.35 -2.91
N ALA A 58 2.60 5.99 -3.69
CA ALA A 58 2.57 4.85 -4.61
C ALA A 58 3.47 5.12 -5.83
N ILE A 59 4.79 5.11 -5.64
CA ILE A 59 5.75 5.26 -6.73
C ILE A 59 6.16 3.90 -7.30
N GLY A 60 6.40 3.84 -8.61
CA GLY A 60 6.47 2.57 -9.36
C GLY A 60 7.41 1.51 -8.76
N ASN A 61 8.64 1.89 -8.38
CA ASN A 61 9.61 0.92 -7.89
C ASN A 61 9.47 0.59 -6.39
N LEU A 62 8.56 1.25 -5.67
CA LEU A 62 8.39 1.02 -4.24
C LEU A 62 7.61 -0.27 -3.96
N ILE A 63 6.55 -0.56 -4.71
CA ILE A 63 5.70 -1.73 -4.47
C ILE A 63 6.29 -2.92 -5.23
N LYS A 64 6.83 -3.89 -4.51
CA LYS A 64 7.41 -5.12 -5.08
C LYS A 64 6.33 -6.16 -5.41
N GLN A 65 5.34 -6.28 -4.55
CA GLN A 65 4.28 -7.28 -4.67
C GLN A 65 3.02 -6.84 -3.93
N VAL A 66 1.86 -7.16 -4.50
CA VAL A 66 0.56 -7.07 -3.83
C VAL A 66 -0.04 -8.47 -3.83
N ASP A 67 -0.32 -8.98 -2.64
CA ASP A 67 -0.91 -10.30 -2.40
C ASP A 67 -2.26 -10.11 -1.72
N LEU A 68 -3.31 -10.00 -2.54
CA LEU A 68 -4.68 -9.82 -2.05
C LEU A 68 -5.23 -11.07 -1.35
N GLU A 69 -4.71 -12.26 -1.66
CA GLU A 69 -5.17 -13.50 -1.04
C GLU A 69 -4.70 -13.59 0.42
N ASN A 70 -3.44 -13.20 0.67
CA ASN A 70 -2.86 -13.19 2.00
C ASN A 70 -2.98 -11.84 2.73
N GLY A 71 -3.55 -10.82 2.08
CA GLY A 71 -3.75 -9.50 2.64
C GLY A 71 -2.46 -8.72 2.86
N LYS A 72 -1.49 -8.81 1.94
CA LYS A 72 -0.15 -8.20 2.11
C LYS A 72 0.26 -7.33 0.93
N MET A 73 1.03 -6.29 1.22
CA MET A 73 1.75 -5.48 0.23
C MET A 73 3.22 -5.40 0.62
N VAL A 74 4.10 -5.94 -0.22
CA VAL A 74 5.54 -5.97 0.00
C VAL A 74 6.19 -4.76 -0.67
N LEU A 75 6.96 -3.99 0.09
CA LEU A 75 7.68 -2.83 -0.42
C LEU A 75 9.19 -3.06 -0.54
N ASP A 76 9.82 -2.25 -1.37
CA ASP A 76 11.26 -2.17 -1.49
C ASP A 76 11.88 -1.47 -0.28
N ASP A 77 12.75 -2.19 0.42
CA ASP A 77 13.48 -1.80 1.62
C ASP A 77 14.56 -0.73 1.40
N MET A 78 15.04 -0.55 0.17
CA MET A 78 15.98 0.53 -0.18
C MET A 78 15.26 1.83 -0.52
N ILE A 79 14.05 1.75 -1.07
CA ILE A 79 13.25 2.91 -1.49
C ILE A 79 12.36 3.40 -0.36
N PHE A 80 11.71 2.51 0.38
CA PHE A 80 10.75 2.84 1.43
C PHE A 80 11.27 3.89 2.42
N PRO A 81 12.49 3.78 2.99
CA PRO A 81 13.00 4.77 3.95
C PRO A 81 13.21 6.17 3.37
N ARG A 82 13.23 6.30 2.04
CA ARG A 82 13.47 7.58 1.34
C ARG A 82 12.18 8.37 1.11
N VAL A 83 11.03 7.72 1.23
CA VAL A 83 9.73 8.28 0.83
C VAL A 83 8.67 8.19 1.93
N VAL A 84 8.92 7.40 2.97
CA VAL A 84 8.04 7.31 4.14
C VAL A 84 8.07 8.61 4.94
N VAL A 85 6.89 9.01 5.42
CA VAL A 85 6.70 10.10 6.37
C VAL A 85 6.02 9.51 7.61
N TYR A 86 6.63 9.71 8.77
CA TYR A 86 6.06 9.33 10.07
C TYR A 86 5.30 10.51 10.68
N ASN A 87 4.10 10.26 11.19
CA ASN A 87 3.23 11.26 11.81
C ASN A 87 3.11 11.05 13.32
#